data_AF-A0A8T7GM06-F1
#
_entry.id   AF-A0A8T7GM06-F1
#
_cell.length_a   1.000
_cell.length_b   1.000
_cell.length_c   1.000
_cell.angle_alpha   90.00
_cell.angle_beta   90.00
_cell.angle_gamma   90.00
#
_symmetry.space_group_name_H-M   'P 1'
#
loop_
_entity.id
_entity.type
_entity.pdbx_description
1 polymer ?
#
loop_
_entity_poly.entity_id
_entity_poly.type
_entity_poly.pdbx_seq_one_letter_code
_entity_poly.pdbx_strand_id
1 'polypeptide(L)'
;MSIGVVSLSERRQLGGDVVRVEDLYVWFPLRRSLTELLTRRPRRYVHAVDGVSFAIREGEVFCLVGESGCGKTTTGKALLRLVKPTRGRVLFRPSRGLAEQLRSMGAPVRDDGFVDVARLKGRYLR
;
A
#
# COMPACT_ATOMS: atom_id res chain seq x y z
N MET A 1 -17.42 5.55 -7.39
CA MET A 1 -17.32 4.19 -6.81
C MET A 1 -16.26 4.22 -5.72
N SER A 2 -16.63 4.02 -4.47
CA SER A 2 -15.74 4.11 -3.30
C SER A 2 -15.38 2.72 -2.76
N ILE A 3 -14.16 2.56 -2.25
CA ILE A 3 -13.79 1.43 -1.38
C ILE A 3 -14.37 1.68 0.01
N GLY A 4 -15.05 0.68 0.55
CA GLY A 4 -15.42 0.61 1.96
C GLY A 4 -14.37 -0.17 2.74
N VAL A 5 -14.14 0.26 3.97
CA VAL A 5 -13.30 -0.45 4.94
C VAL A 5 -14.20 -0.96 6.05
N VAL A 6 -14.14 -2.26 6.33
CA VAL A 6 -14.87 -2.90 7.43
C VAL A 6 -13.84 -3.60 8.31
N SER A 7 -13.89 -3.33 9.61
CA SER A 7 -13.04 -3.97 10.62
C SER A 7 -13.91 -4.74 11.59
N LEU A 8 -13.58 -6.00 11.83
CA LEU A 8 -14.16 -6.80 12.91
C LEU A 8 -13.08 -7.01 13.97
N SER A 9 -13.37 -6.55 15.19
CA SER A 9 -12.54 -6.74 16.37
C SER A 9 -13.29 -7.57 17.40
N GLU A 10 -12.80 -8.76 17.73
CA GLU A 10 -13.25 -9.44 18.95
C GLU A 10 -12.89 -8.61 20.18
N ARG A 11 -13.60 -8.77 21.30
CA ARG A 11 -13.37 -8.04 22.57
C ARG A 11 -12.04 -8.41 23.27
N ARG A 12 -10.96 -8.60 22.54
CA ARG A 12 -9.58 -8.64 23.04
C ARG A 12 -8.94 -7.27 22.82
N GLN A 13 -8.10 -6.85 23.75
CA GLN A 13 -7.27 -5.66 23.58
C GLN A 13 -6.43 -5.83 22.31
N LEU A 14 -6.79 -5.11 21.25
CA LEU A 14 -6.02 -5.09 20.01
C LEU A 14 -4.64 -4.49 20.30
N GLY A 15 -3.59 -5.06 19.70
CA GLY A 15 -2.26 -4.48 19.79
C GLY A 15 -2.15 -3.20 18.96
N GLY A 16 -0.94 -2.67 18.84
CA GLY A 16 -0.68 -1.47 18.03
C GLY A 16 -0.91 -1.71 16.53
N ASP A 17 -0.88 -0.64 15.75
CA ASP A 17 -0.96 -0.74 14.29
C ASP A 17 0.19 -1.60 13.74
N VAL A 18 -0.13 -2.58 12.91
CA VAL A 18 0.84 -3.44 12.21
C VAL A 18 1.04 -2.96 10.78
N VAL A 19 -0.04 -2.52 10.13
CA VAL A 19 0.01 -1.93 8.79
C VAL A 19 -0.58 -0.53 8.84
N ARG A 20 0.09 0.45 8.21
CA ARG A 20 -0.47 1.77 7.93
C ARG A 20 -0.37 2.09 6.46
N VAL A 21 -1.45 2.58 5.91
CA VAL A 21 -1.54 3.07 4.54
C VAL A 21 -1.81 4.55 4.61
N GLU A 22 -0.92 5.34 4.03
CA GLU A 22 -0.97 6.79 4.07
C GLU A 22 -1.05 7.34 2.65
N ASP A 23 -2.16 8.00 2.33
CA ASP A 23 -2.36 8.75 1.09
C ASP A 23 -2.02 7.91 -0.16
N LEU A 24 -2.52 6.67 -0.21
CA LEU A 24 -2.13 5.69 -1.23
C LEU A 24 -2.78 6.01 -2.57
N TYR A 25 -1.95 6.13 -3.60
CA TYR A 25 -2.36 6.27 -4.99
C TYR A 25 -1.75 5.16 -5.84
N VAL A 26 -2.57 4.57 -6.72
CA VAL A 26 -2.11 3.60 -7.72
C VAL A 26 -2.80 3.92 -9.04
N TRP A 27 -2.05 4.53 -9.95
CA TRP A 27 -2.54 4.99 -11.25
C TRP A 27 -1.86 4.21 -12.37
N PHE A 28 -2.67 3.59 -13.22
CA PHE A 28 -2.17 2.84 -14.37
C PHE A 28 -2.25 3.69 -15.63
N PRO A 29 -1.16 3.80 -16.41
CA PRO A 29 -1.21 4.57 -17.64
C PRO A 29 -2.06 3.85 -18.70
N LEU A 30 -2.90 4.61 -19.40
CA LEU A 30 -3.60 4.12 -20.58
C LEU A 30 -2.65 4.02 -21.78
N ARG A 31 -2.93 3.08 -22.68
CA ARG A 31 -2.22 2.97 -23.96
C ARG A 31 -2.45 4.26 -24.75
N ARG A 32 -1.38 4.78 -25.34
CA ARG A 32 -1.43 5.98 -26.20
C ARG A 32 -1.74 5.57 -27.63
N SER A 33 -2.61 6.33 -28.28
CA SER A 33 -2.83 6.20 -29.73
C SER A 33 -1.78 6.99 -30.52
N LEU A 34 -1.52 6.60 -31.77
CA LEU A 34 -0.59 7.32 -32.66
C LEU A 34 -1.01 8.80 -32.83
N THR A 35 -2.32 9.06 -32.92
CA THR A 35 -2.88 10.41 -32.96
C THR A 35 -2.55 11.22 -31.70
N GLU A 36 -2.61 10.61 -30.50
CA GLU A 36 -2.24 11.26 -29.24
C GLU A 36 -0.74 11.53 -29.12
N LEU A 37 0.08 10.75 -29.83
CA LEU A 37 1.52 10.97 -29.90
C LEU A 37 1.83 12.19 -30.79
N LEU A 38 1.24 12.25 -31.98
CA LEU A 38 1.39 13.36 -32.93
C LEU A 38 0.86 14.68 -32.36
N THR A 39 -0.27 14.64 -31.66
CA THR A 39 -0.89 15.83 -31.04
C THR A 39 -0.29 16.23 -29.70
N ARG A 40 0.80 15.57 -29.25
CA ARG A 40 1.48 15.82 -27.97
C ARG A 40 0.55 15.87 -26.76
N ARG A 41 -0.55 15.12 -26.79
CA ARG A 41 -1.51 15.08 -25.67
C ARG A 41 -0.86 14.46 -24.42
N PRO A 42 -1.21 14.96 -23.22
CA PRO A 42 -0.73 14.37 -21.97
C PRO A 42 -1.19 12.92 -21.85
N ARG A 43 -0.35 12.10 -21.20
CA ARG A 43 -0.66 10.68 -20.99
C ARG A 43 -1.86 10.57 -20.04
N ARG A 44 -2.84 9.76 -20.43
CA ARG A 44 -4.03 9.49 -19.61
C ARG A 44 -3.76 8.34 -18.63
N TYR A 45 -4.45 8.36 -17.50
CA TYR A 45 -4.31 7.39 -16.42
C TYR A 45 -5.67 6.87 -15.98
N VAL A 46 -5.71 5.61 -15.54
CA VAL A 46 -6.80 5.04 -14.75
C VAL A 46 -6.41 5.13 -13.29
N HIS A 47 -7.21 5.85 -12.51
CA HIS A 47 -7.05 6.03 -11.08
C HIS A 47 -7.62 4.83 -10.33
N ALA A 48 -6.85 3.74 -10.22
CA ALA A 48 -7.34 2.51 -9.59
C ALA A 48 -7.40 2.59 -8.06
N VAL A 49 -6.54 3.42 -7.45
CA VAL A 49 -6.62 3.82 -6.04
C VAL A 49 -6.25 5.30 -5.98
N ASP A 50 -7.04 6.10 -5.25
CA ASP A 50 -6.93 7.55 -5.25
C ASP A 50 -7.07 8.12 -3.82
N GLY A 51 -5.94 8.22 -3.10
CA GLY A 51 -5.88 8.86 -1.78
C GLY A 51 -6.45 8.03 -0.62
N VAL A 52 -6.30 6.70 -0.65
CA VAL A 52 -6.80 5.83 0.42
C VAL A 52 -5.84 5.81 1.62
N SER A 53 -6.39 5.97 2.83
CA SER A 53 -5.64 5.86 4.08
C SER A 53 -6.37 5.00 5.11
N PHE A 54 -5.66 4.09 5.77
CA PHE A 54 -6.20 3.25 6.85
C PHE A 54 -5.06 2.62 7.67
N ALA A 55 -5.39 2.09 8.84
CA ALA A 55 -4.47 1.29 9.65
C ALA A 55 -5.12 -0.06 9.97
N ILE A 56 -4.29 -1.10 10.10
CA ILE A 56 -4.68 -2.44 10.55
C ILE A 56 -3.92 -2.73 11.83
N ARG A 57 -4.64 -3.06 12.90
CA ARG A 57 -4.08 -3.40 14.21
C ARG A 57 -3.72 -4.87 14.32
N GLU A 58 -2.85 -5.16 15.27
CA GLU A 58 -2.52 -6.54 15.61
C GLU A 58 -3.76 -7.29 16.13
N GLY A 59 -4.05 -8.44 15.53
CA GLY A 59 -5.24 -9.26 15.84
C GLY A 59 -6.54 -8.76 15.20
N GLU A 60 -6.51 -7.71 14.39
CA GLU A 60 -7.70 -7.21 13.68
C GLU A 60 -8.01 -8.04 12.44
N VAL A 61 -9.29 -8.42 12.26
CA VAL A 61 -9.77 -8.93 10.99
C VAL A 61 -10.26 -7.75 10.15
N PHE A 62 -9.41 -7.33 9.22
CA PHE A 62 -9.67 -6.20 8.34
C PHE A 62 -10.16 -6.66 6.96
N CYS A 63 -11.27 -6.08 6.50
CA CYS A 63 -11.92 -6.40 5.24
C CYS A 63 -12.02 -5.15 4.34
N LEU A 64 -11.47 -5.24 3.13
CA LEU A 64 -11.73 -4.27 2.05
C LEU A 64 -12.94 -4.70 1.25
N VAL A 65 -13.99 -3.89 1.24
CA VAL A 65 -15.27 -4.18 0.58
C VAL A 65 -15.62 -3.10 -0.45
N GLY A 66 -16.50 -3.44 -1.38
CA GLY A 66 -16.98 -2.54 -2.43
C GLY A 66 -17.25 -3.25 -3.75
N GLU A 67 -17.79 -2.52 -4.72
CA GLU A 67 -18.18 -3.02 -6.04
C GLU A 67 -17.00 -3.51 -6.90
N SER A 68 -17.30 -4.27 -7.95
CA SER A 68 -16.29 -4.63 -8.95
C SER A 68 -15.62 -3.37 -9.51
N GLY A 69 -14.28 -3.37 -9.62
CA GLY A 69 -13.53 -2.23 -10.16
C GLY A 69 -13.22 -1.08 -9.19
N CYS A 70 -13.68 -1.11 -7.92
CA CYS A 70 -13.40 -0.01 -6.99
C CYS A 70 -11.95 0.08 -6.46
N GLY A 71 -11.09 -0.89 -6.80
CA GLY A 71 -9.66 -0.86 -6.47
C GLY A 71 -9.18 -1.82 -5.38
N LYS A 72 -10.06 -2.65 -4.76
CA LYS A 72 -9.70 -3.58 -3.66
C LYS A 72 -8.45 -4.43 -3.96
N THR A 73 -8.47 -5.12 -5.10
CA THR A 73 -7.35 -5.98 -5.54
C THR A 73 -6.10 -5.16 -5.80
N THR A 74 -6.24 -3.93 -6.31
CA THR A 74 -5.12 -3.02 -6.54
C THR A 74 -4.50 -2.56 -5.21
N THR A 75 -5.32 -2.19 -4.23
CA THR A 75 -4.89 -1.85 -2.87
C THR A 75 -4.15 -3.03 -2.26
N GLY A 76 -4.75 -4.24 -2.25
CA GLY A 76 -4.10 -5.44 -1.71
C GLY A 76 -2.77 -5.78 -2.39
N LYS A 77 -2.71 -5.69 -3.73
CA LYS A 77 -1.46 -5.85 -4.48
C LYS A 77 -0.41 -4.80 -4.11
N ALA A 78 -0.81 -3.56 -3.84
CA ALA A 78 0.11 -2.53 -3.37
C ALA A 78 0.63 -2.82 -1.96
N LEU A 79 -0.22 -3.33 -1.05
CA LEU A 79 0.21 -3.76 0.30
C LEU A 79 1.25 -4.87 0.25
N LEU A 80 1.01 -5.86 -0.60
CA LEU A 80 1.90 -6.99 -0.83
C LEU A 80 3.09 -6.66 -1.74
N ARG A 81 3.27 -5.37 -2.11
CA ARG A 81 4.36 -4.88 -2.96
C ARG A 81 4.43 -5.58 -4.34
N LEU A 82 3.30 -6.13 -4.80
CA LEU A 82 3.13 -6.68 -6.15
C LEU A 82 2.91 -5.58 -7.19
N VAL A 83 2.41 -4.42 -6.73
CA VAL A 83 2.27 -3.20 -7.53
C VAL A 83 2.91 -2.05 -6.77
N LYS A 84 3.73 -1.26 -7.47
CA LYS A 84 4.34 -0.08 -6.88
C LYS A 84 3.31 1.05 -6.78
N PRO A 85 3.13 1.68 -5.61
CA PRO A 85 2.34 2.91 -5.50
C PRO A 85 2.86 4.01 -6.42
N THR A 86 1.94 4.76 -7.02
CA THR A 86 2.25 6.00 -7.75
C THR A 86 2.65 7.10 -6.76
N ARG A 87 1.94 7.19 -5.64
CA ARG A 87 2.19 8.10 -4.52
C ARG A 87 1.68 7.44 -3.22
N GLY A 88 2.10 7.98 -2.08
CA GLY A 88 1.72 7.49 -0.76
C GLY A 88 2.74 6.54 -0.17
N ARG A 89 2.38 5.94 0.96
CA ARG A 89 3.23 5.01 1.70
C ARG A 89 2.43 3.80 2.16
N VAL A 90 3.10 2.66 2.17
CA VAL A 90 2.62 1.46 2.86
C VAL A 90 3.66 1.13 3.90
N LEU A 91 3.30 1.29 5.16
CA LEU A 91 4.15 1.09 6.31
C LEU A 91 3.79 -0.22 6.99
N PHE A 92 4.80 -1.04 7.26
CA PHE A 92 4.66 -2.29 8.02
C PHE A 92 5.53 -2.23 9.26
N ARG A 93 4.99 -2.68 10.39
CA ARG A 93 5.73 -2.85 11.64
C ARG A 93 6.21 -4.30 11.75
N PRO A 94 7.48 -4.58 11.46
CA PRO A 94 8.04 -5.92 11.64
C PRO A 94 8.09 -6.32 13.12
N SER A 95 8.21 -7.62 13.37
CA SER A 95 8.58 -8.12 14.70
C SER A 95 9.94 -7.56 15.12
N ARG A 96 10.23 -7.54 16.43
CA ARG A 96 11.50 -6.98 16.96
C ARG A 96 12.73 -7.60 16.30
N GLY A 97 12.78 -8.92 16.19
CA GLY A 97 13.89 -9.64 15.55
C GLY A 97 14.06 -9.25 14.08
N LEU A 98 12.97 -9.19 13.32
CA LEU A 98 13.02 -8.77 11.91
C LEU A 98 13.42 -7.29 11.79
N ALA A 99 12.98 -6.42 12.70
CA ALA A 99 13.37 -5.01 12.73
C ALA A 99 14.89 -4.87 12.94
N GLU A 100 15.46 -5.64 13.86
CA GLU A 100 16.91 -5.67 14.14
C GLU A 100 17.70 -6.18 12.94
N GLN A 101 17.25 -7.26 12.30
CA GLN A 101 17.86 -7.79 11.07
C GLN A 101 17.80 -6.76 9.93
N LEU A 102 16.65 -6.11 9.74
CA LEU A 102 16.50 -5.07 8.72
C LEU A 102 17.45 -3.90 8.99
N ARG A 103 17.59 -3.46 10.25
CA ARG A 103 18.55 -2.41 10.64
C ARG A 103 20.00 -2.82 10.39
N SER A 104 20.40 -4.05 10.73
CA SER A 104 21.77 -4.52 10.51
C SER A 104 22.13 -4.62 9.02
N MET A 105 21.13 -4.90 8.17
CA MET A 105 21.27 -4.83 6.71
C MET A 105 21.29 -3.38 6.15
N GLY A 106 21.06 -2.38 7.00
CA GLY A 106 20.94 -0.98 6.61
C GLY A 106 19.63 -0.67 5.88
N ALA A 107 18.53 -1.35 6.21
CA ALA A 107 17.20 -1.00 5.74
C ALA A 107 16.70 0.28 6.44
N PRO A 108 15.91 1.11 5.75
CA PRO A 108 15.33 2.31 6.34
C PRO A 108 14.18 1.96 7.28
N VAL A 109 14.51 1.59 8.52
CA VAL A 109 13.56 1.44 9.62
C VAL A 109 13.39 2.80 10.28
N ARG A 110 12.14 3.27 10.37
CA ARG A 110 11.78 4.56 10.99
C ARG A 110 11.90 4.48 12.51
N ASP A 111 11.95 5.64 13.15
CA ASP A 111 12.02 5.76 14.62
C ASP A 111 10.79 5.15 15.32
N ASP A 112 9.62 5.23 14.67
CA ASP A 112 8.35 4.64 15.10
C ASP A 112 8.27 3.10 14.88
N GLY A 113 9.38 2.50 14.42
CA GLY A 113 9.54 1.08 14.17
C GLY A 113 8.93 0.60 12.84
N PHE A 114 8.35 1.48 12.04
CA PHE A 114 7.79 1.10 10.75
C PHE A 114 8.82 1.07 9.63
N VAL A 115 8.52 0.28 8.61
CA VAL A 115 9.28 0.20 7.37
C VAL A 115 8.35 0.42 6.20
N ASP A 116 8.74 1.30 5.27
CA ASP A 116 7.98 1.50 4.03
C ASP A 116 8.24 0.33 3.08
N VAL A 117 7.28 -0.58 2.98
CA VAL A 117 7.41 -1.82 2.20
C VAL A 117 7.51 -1.54 0.70
N ALA A 118 6.97 -0.41 0.23
CA ALA A 118 7.08 -0.01 -1.17
C ALA A 118 8.49 0.50 -1.53
N ARG A 119 9.25 0.97 -0.52
CA ARG A 119 10.59 1.55 -0.69
C ARG A 119 11.74 0.62 -0.28
N LEU A 120 11.47 -0.49 0.38
CA LEU A 120 12.50 -1.51 0.62
C LEU A 120 13.15 -1.91 -0.72
N LYS A 121 14.45 -2.14 -0.78
CA LYS A 121 15.09 -2.73 -1.97
C LYS A 121 14.93 -4.26 -1.93
N GLY A 122 14.99 -4.91 -3.09
CA GLY A 122 14.88 -6.38 -3.19
C GLY A 122 15.91 -7.13 -2.34
N ARG A 123 17.06 -6.51 -2.02
CA ARG A 123 18.11 -7.09 -1.16
C ARG A 123 17.67 -7.37 0.29
N TYR A 124 16.56 -6.78 0.76
CA TYR A 124 16.05 -6.96 2.13
C TYR A 124 14.92 -8.00 2.20
N LEU A 125 14.54 -8.58 1.07
CA LEU A 125 13.40 -9.50 0.94
C LEU A 125 13.85 -10.93 0.60
N ARG A 126 15.09 -11.28 0.98
CA ARG A 126 15.71 -12.58 0.75
C ARG A 126 15.98 -13.27 2.08
#